data_AF-A0A841E9P1-F1
#
_entry.id   AF-A0A841E9P1-F1
#
_cell.length_a   1.000
_cell.length_b   1.000
_cell.length_c   1.000
_cell.angle_alpha   90.00
_cell.angle_beta   90.00
_cell.angle_gamma   90.00
#
_symmetry.space_group_name_H-M   'P 1'
#
loop_
_entity.id
_entity.type
_entity.pdbx_description
1 polymer ?
#
loop_
_entity_poly.entity_id
_entity_poly.type
_entity_poly.pdbx_seq_one_letter_code
_entity_poly.pdbx_strand_id
1 'polypeptide(L)'
;MHDGRAVGFIDVDTAHPGPRLWDLAYAVYRFAPLHAPANPDGVGGPQGQGRRAALFCRAYGRPADAELLDTAAERLRRLAAHIRERARQGSPAFRAHIADGHIDLYESDIAYLETHRAALLRAFAAG
;
A
#
# COMPACT_ATOMS: atom_id res chain seq x y z
N MET A 1 2.44 -0.93 -21.56
CA MET A 1 3.87 -0.60 -21.67
C MET A 1 4.18 -0.44 -23.15
N HIS A 2 4.80 0.66 -23.56
CA HIS A 2 5.44 0.76 -24.87
C HIS A 2 6.88 1.22 -24.61
N ASP A 3 7.86 0.46 -25.09
CA ASP A 3 9.29 0.72 -24.94
C ASP A 3 9.80 0.97 -23.50
N GLY A 4 9.30 0.20 -22.53
CA GLY A 4 9.81 0.28 -21.16
C GLY A 4 9.55 1.62 -20.46
N ARG A 5 8.68 2.47 -21.02
CA ARG A 5 8.20 3.71 -20.39
C ARG A 5 6.73 3.55 -19.99
N ALA A 6 6.41 4.00 -18.78
CA ALA A 6 5.03 4.14 -18.34
C ALA A 6 4.35 5.24 -19.18
N VAL A 7 3.42 4.84 -20.05
CA VAL A 7 2.72 5.71 -21.02
C VAL A 7 1.28 6.03 -20.63
N GLY A 8 0.91 5.82 -19.37
CA GLY A 8 -0.43 6.16 -18.89
C GLY A 8 -0.55 6.04 -17.38
N PHE A 9 -1.13 7.07 -16.78
CA PHE A 9 -1.70 7.03 -15.43
C PHE A 9 -3.19 6.70 -15.60
N ILE A 10 -3.69 5.68 -14.91
CA ILE A 10 -5.11 5.29 -14.92
C ILE A 10 -5.55 5.23 -13.45
N ASP A 11 -6.82 5.51 -13.18
CA ASP A 11 -7.45 5.67 -11.84
C ASP A 11 -7.18 7.03 -11.16
N VAL A 12 -7.54 8.12 -11.86
CA VAL A 12 -7.50 9.51 -11.36
C VAL A 12 -8.74 9.92 -10.54
N ASP A 13 -9.68 8.99 -10.32
CA ASP A 13 -10.96 9.27 -9.65
C ASP A 13 -10.79 9.59 -8.14
N THR A 14 -9.58 9.40 -7.60
CA THR A 14 -9.21 9.76 -6.23
C THR A 14 -8.17 10.89 -6.13
N ALA A 15 -7.89 11.59 -7.24
CA ALA A 15 -6.96 12.72 -7.25
C ALA A 15 -7.48 13.88 -6.38
N HIS A 16 -6.95 13.98 -5.17
CA HIS A 16 -7.06 15.13 -4.28
C HIS A 16 -5.66 15.70 -4.05
N PRO A 17 -5.50 16.99 -3.68
CA PRO A 17 -4.22 17.50 -3.19
C PRO A 17 -3.81 16.72 -1.93
N GLY A 18 -2.99 15.69 -2.12
CA GLY A 18 -2.41 14.87 -1.07
C GLY A 18 -0.90 15.14 -0.97
N PRO A 19 -0.30 15.05 0.22
CA PRO A 19 1.16 15.10 0.35
C PRO A 19 1.80 14.06 -0.58
N ARG A 20 2.91 14.37 -1.26
CA ARG A 20 3.63 13.45 -2.17
C ARG A 20 3.94 12.07 -1.56
N LEU A 21 4.00 12.01 -0.23
CA LEU A 21 4.22 10.78 0.53
C LEU A 21 3.03 9.81 0.44
N TRP A 22 1.80 10.27 0.21
CA TRP A 22 0.62 9.42 0.06
C TRP A 22 0.67 8.55 -1.19
N ASP A 23 1.01 9.17 -2.33
CA ASP A 23 1.14 8.45 -3.60
C ASP A 23 2.33 7.48 -3.55
N LEU A 24 3.44 7.92 -2.94
CA LEU A 24 4.61 7.08 -2.75
C LEU A 24 4.31 5.88 -1.83
N ALA A 25 3.64 6.09 -0.70
CA ALA A 25 3.30 5.03 0.24
C ALA A 25 2.37 3.99 -0.39
N TYR A 26 1.38 4.45 -1.16
CA TYR A 26 0.49 3.55 -1.89
C TYR A 26 1.20 2.78 -3.02
N ALA A 27 2.09 3.47 -3.75
CA ALA A 27 2.93 2.82 -4.75
C ALA A 27 3.87 1.79 -4.13
N VAL A 28 4.51 2.08 -2.99
CA VAL A 28 5.35 1.12 -2.26
C VAL A 28 4.52 -0.07 -1.78
N TYR A 29 3.33 0.16 -1.22
CA TYR A 29 2.42 -0.90 -0.83
C TYR A 29 2.12 -1.84 -2.01
N ARG A 30 1.75 -1.29 -3.19
CA ARG A 30 1.40 -2.10 -4.38
C ARG A 30 2.60 -2.73 -5.10
N PHE A 31 3.73 -2.04 -5.19
CA PHE A 31 4.86 -2.44 -6.05
C PHE A 31 6.06 -3.01 -5.28
N ALA A 32 6.11 -2.83 -3.96
CA ALA A 32 7.07 -3.47 -3.07
C ALA A 32 6.32 -4.22 -1.95
N PRO A 33 5.57 -5.28 -2.31
CA PRO A 33 4.33 -5.73 -1.67
C PRO A 33 4.49 -5.87 -0.16
N LEU A 34 4.10 -4.81 0.56
CA LEU A 34 4.10 -4.78 2.02
C LEU A 34 2.81 -5.43 2.51
N HIS A 35 2.64 -6.70 2.17
CA HIS A 35 1.40 -7.45 2.36
C HIS A 35 1.55 -8.54 3.40
N ALA A 36 0.45 -8.82 4.10
CA ALA A 36 0.30 -10.00 4.92
C ALA A 36 0.40 -11.28 4.07
N PRO A 37 0.83 -12.42 4.65
CA PRO A 37 0.94 -13.69 3.92
C PRO A 37 -0.38 -14.17 3.30
N ALA A 38 -1.52 -13.74 3.84
CA ALA A 38 -2.86 -14.08 3.34
C ALA A 38 -3.25 -13.29 2.09
N ASN A 39 -2.53 -12.21 1.75
CA ASN A 39 -2.78 -11.45 0.55
C ASN A 39 -2.19 -12.20 -0.67
N PRO A 40 -3.01 -12.50 -1.70
CA PRO A 40 -2.57 -13.27 -2.87
C PRO A 40 -1.46 -12.56 -3.66
N ASP A 41 -1.38 -11.23 -3.56
CA ASP A 41 -0.34 -10.42 -4.21
C ASP A 41 0.94 -10.32 -3.36
N GLY A 42 0.97 -10.94 -2.17
CA GLY A 42 2.10 -10.93 -1.26
C GLY A 42 3.26 -11.81 -1.73
N VAL A 43 4.50 -11.33 -1.61
CA VAL A 43 5.70 -12.09 -1.99
C VAL A 43 6.76 -12.04 -0.87
N GLY A 44 7.14 -13.21 -0.36
CA GLY A 44 8.18 -13.34 0.68
C GLY A 44 7.78 -12.75 2.04
N GLY A 45 8.75 -12.67 2.96
CA GLY A 45 8.54 -12.17 4.32
C GLY A 45 8.95 -10.71 4.53
N PRO A 46 8.76 -10.16 5.74
CA PRO A 46 8.92 -8.74 6.05
C PRO A 46 10.34 -8.22 5.74
N GLN A 47 11.37 -9.05 5.88
CA GLN A 47 12.73 -8.66 5.54
C GLN A 47 12.92 -8.46 4.02
N GLY A 48 12.40 -9.36 3.19
CA GLY A 48 12.49 -9.26 1.74
C GLY A 48 11.60 -8.14 1.18
N GLN A 49 10.39 -8.00 1.72
CA GLN A 49 9.49 -6.89 1.42
C GLN A 49 10.13 -5.55 1.77
N GLY A 50 10.71 -5.42 2.97
CA GLY A 50 11.39 -4.21 3.42
C GLY A 50 12.58 -3.81 2.53
N ARG A 51 13.40 -4.78 2.10
CA ARG A 51 14.51 -4.50 1.16
C ARG A 51 14.03 -3.98 -0.20
N ARG A 52 12.94 -4.55 -0.74
CA ARG A 52 12.34 -4.06 -2.00
C ARG A 52 11.77 -2.66 -1.85
N ALA A 53 11.09 -2.37 -0.73
CA ALA A 53 10.57 -1.05 -0.45
C ALA A 53 11.70 -0.02 -0.33
N ALA A 54 12.79 -0.36 0.36
CA ALA A 54 13.97 0.50 0.46
C ALA A 54 14.59 0.82 -0.91
N LEU A 55 14.72 -0.20 -1.77
CA LEU A 55 15.21 -0.04 -3.13
C LEU A 55 14.29 0.86 -3.96
N PHE A 56 12.98 0.66 -3.88
CA PHE A 56 11.99 1.49 -4.57
C PHE A 56 12.08 2.95 -4.14
N CYS A 57 12.08 3.22 -2.84
CA CYS A 57 12.15 4.58 -2.31
C CYS A 57 13.44 5.28 -2.74
N ARG A 58 14.59 4.59 -2.70
CA ARG A 58 15.86 5.14 -3.20
C ARG A 58 15.81 5.51 -4.67
N ALA A 59 15.24 4.63 -5.51
CA ALA A 59 15.04 4.93 -6.93
C ALA A 59 14.12 6.16 -7.14
N TYR A 60 13.18 6.38 -6.22
CA TYR A 60 12.31 7.55 -6.18
C TYR A 60 12.98 8.80 -5.58
N GLY A 61 14.18 8.69 -5.00
CA GLY A 61 14.93 9.80 -4.42
C GLY A 61 14.60 10.13 -2.95
N ARG A 62 14.02 9.18 -2.20
CA ARG A 62 13.74 9.35 -0.76
C ARG A 62 14.13 8.08 0.02
N PRO A 63 14.64 8.16 1.27
CA PRO A 63 14.78 6.97 2.10
C PRO A 63 13.42 6.36 2.47
N ALA A 64 13.38 5.03 2.63
CA ALA A 64 12.29 4.37 3.32
C ALA A 64 12.48 4.51 4.84
N ASP A 65 11.46 4.95 5.54
CA ASP A 65 11.51 5.28 6.96
C ASP A 65 10.20 4.93 7.69
N ALA A 66 10.14 5.28 8.97
CA ALA A 66 8.94 5.13 9.80
C ALA A 66 7.73 5.88 9.21
N GLU A 67 7.95 7.09 8.70
CA GLU A 67 6.90 7.95 8.16
C GLU A 67 6.23 7.28 6.95
N LEU A 68 7.01 6.60 6.10
CA LEU A 68 6.49 5.82 4.97
C LEU A 68 5.56 4.69 5.43
N LEU A 69 5.96 3.91 6.43
CA LEU A 69 5.12 2.81 6.96
C LEU A 69 3.84 3.34 7.59
N ASP A 70 3.96 4.39 8.40
CA ASP A 70 2.82 4.99 9.08
C ASP A 70 1.84 5.61 8.05
N THR A 71 2.36 6.24 6.99
CA THR A 71 1.55 6.75 5.87
C THR A 71 0.89 5.63 5.07
N ALA A 72 1.58 4.52 4.82
CA ALA A 72 1.01 3.36 4.12
C ALA A 72 -0.18 2.79 4.93
N ALA A 73 -0.01 2.59 6.23
CA ALA A 73 -1.08 2.13 7.10
C ALA A 73 -2.26 3.13 7.15
N GLU A 74 -2.01 4.44 7.26
CA GLU A 74 -3.07 5.46 7.20
C GLU A 74 -3.83 5.40 5.87
N ARG A 75 -3.11 5.26 4.75
CA ARG A 75 -3.71 5.19 3.42
C ARG A 75 -4.67 4.01 3.29
N LEU A 76 -4.28 2.83 3.77
CA LEU A 76 -5.13 1.63 3.78
C LEU A 76 -6.37 1.83 4.66
N ARG A 77 -6.21 2.43 5.85
CA ARG A 77 -7.36 2.75 6.73
C ARG A 77 -8.36 3.67 6.03
N ARG A 78 -7.88 4.68 5.30
CA ARG A 78 -8.76 5.59 4.54
C ARG A 78 -9.44 4.92 3.35
N LEU A 79 -8.77 4.00 2.65
CA LEU A 79 -9.40 3.19 1.60
C LEU A 79 -10.53 2.33 2.16
N ALA A 80 -10.26 1.60 3.25
CA ALA A 80 -11.27 0.78 3.91
C ALA A 80 -12.47 1.64 4.38
N ALA A 81 -12.22 2.80 4.99
CA ALA A 81 -13.27 3.73 5.41
C ALA A 81 -14.10 4.25 4.21
N HIS A 82 -13.45 4.60 3.11
CA HIS A 82 -14.13 5.06 1.90
C HIS A 82 -15.03 3.97 1.30
N ILE A 83 -14.54 2.73 1.22
CA ILE A 83 -15.32 1.59 0.71
C ILE A 83 -16.55 1.36 1.59
N ARG A 84 -16.39 1.37 2.92
CA ARG A 84 -17.50 1.24 3.88
C ARG A 84 -18.55 2.32 3.69
N GLU A 85 -18.12 3.57 3.56
CA GLU A 85 -19.03 4.71 3.39
C GLU A 85 -19.82 4.60 2.08
N ARG A 86 -19.15 4.32 0.96
CA ARG A 86 -19.81 4.16 -0.34
C ARG A 86 -20.77 2.97 -0.39
N ALA A 87 -20.44 1.89 0.31
CA ALA A 87 -21.34 0.74 0.44
C ALA A 87 -22.59 1.08 1.26
N ARG A 88 -22.44 1.84 2.37
CA ARG A 88 -23.56 2.34 3.19
C ARG A 88 -24.48 3.28 2.40
N GLN A 89 -23.92 4.10 1.52
CA GLN A 89 -24.66 4.99 0.63
C GLN A 89 -25.38 4.28 -0.53
N GLY A 90 -25.32 2.95 -0.59
CA GLY A 90 -26.14 2.19 -1.51
C GLY A 90 -25.43 1.76 -2.79
N SER A 91 -24.12 2.02 -2.96
CA SER A 91 -23.41 1.69 -4.19
C SER A 91 -23.22 0.17 -4.38
N PRO A 92 -23.77 -0.43 -5.46
CA PRO A 92 -23.62 -1.87 -5.71
C PRO A 92 -22.17 -2.32 -5.90
N ALA A 93 -21.35 -1.52 -6.58
CA ALA A 93 -19.93 -1.83 -6.84
C ALA A 93 -19.11 -1.92 -5.53
N PHE A 94 -19.33 -0.98 -4.60
CA PHE A 94 -18.62 -1.00 -3.32
C PHE A 94 -19.13 -2.09 -2.39
N ARG A 95 -20.41 -2.49 -2.47
CA ARG A 95 -20.89 -3.69 -1.78
C ARG A 95 -20.24 -4.96 -2.30
N ALA A 96 -20.01 -5.06 -3.62
CA ALA A 96 -19.26 -6.18 -4.20
C ALA A 96 -17.81 -6.22 -3.67
N HIS A 97 -17.12 -5.07 -3.60
CA HIS A 97 -15.77 -5.01 -2.99
C HIS A 97 -15.71 -5.48 -1.54
N ILE A 98 -16.77 -5.26 -0.75
CA ILE A 98 -16.87 -5.81 0.61
C ILE A 98 -17.07 -7.33 0.56
N ALA A 99 -17.96 -7.81 -0.30
CA ALA A 99 -18.22 -9.24 -0.46
C ALA A 99 -16.97 -10.01 -0.97
N ASP A 100 -16.15 -9.36 -1.79
CA ASP A 100 -14.89 -9.91 -2.32
C ASP A 100 -13.74 -9.87 -1.28
N GLY A 101 -13.98 -9.39 -0.06
CA GLY A 101 -13.00 -9.44 1.04
C GLY A 101 -11.89 -8.38 0.97
N HIS A 102 -12.02 -7.34 0.14
CA HIS A 102 -10.98 -6.31 -0.01
C HIS A 102 -10.70 -5.55 1.29
N ILE A 103 -11.72 -5.35 2.13
CA ILE A 103 -11.54 -4.71 3.44
C ILE A 103 -10.70 -5.58 4.36
N ASP A 104 -11.00 -6.88 4.42
CA ASP A 104 -10.31 -7.83 5.29
C ASP A 104 -8.82 -7.93 4.90
N LEU A 105 -8.52 -7.87 3.60
CA LEU A 105 -7.15 -7.78 3.09
C LEU A 105 -6.43 -6.51 3.58
N TYR A 106 -7.06 -5.33 3.46
CA TYR A 106 -6.44 -4.09 3.95
C TYR A 106 -6.23 -4.09 5.46
N GLU A 107 -7.17 -4.64 6.24
CA GLU A 107 -7.03 -4.74 7.70
C GLU A 107 -5.94 -5.72 8.10
N SER A 108 -5.84 -6.86 7.40
CA SER A 108 -4.74 -7.81 7.58
C SER A 108 -3.39 -7.19 7.25
N ASP A 109 -3.30 -6.44 6.16
CA ASP A 109 -2.07 -5.76 5.74
C ASP A 109 -1.68 -4.67 6.76
N ILE A 110 -2.62 -3.86 7.25
CA ILE A 110 -2.34 -2.87 8.31
C ILE A 110 -1.77 -3.56 9.56
N ALA A 111 -2.44 -4.61 10.05
CA ALA A 111 -1.98 -5.34 11.23
C ALA A 111 -0.60 -5.98 11.00
N TYR A 112 -0.32 -6.43 9.78
CA TYR A 112 0.98 -6.96 9.40
C TYR A 112 2.07 -5.88 9.41
N LEU A 113 1.81 -4.67 8.90
CA LEU A 113 2.75 -3.54 8.96
C LEU A 113 3.09 -3.16 10.41
N GLU A 114 2.07 -3.09 11.27
CA GLU A 114 2.22 -2.76 12.69
C GLU A 114 3.02 -3.84 13.42
N THR A 115 2.67 -5.11 13.22
CA THR A 115 3.33 -6.26 13.87
C THR A 115 4.79 -6.38 13.45
N HIS A 116 5.11 -6.14 12.18
CA HIS A 116 6.45 -6.32 11.64
C HIS A 116 7.25 -5.02 11.53
N ARG A 117 6.75 -3.91 12.11
CA ARG A 117 7.34 -2.57 11.98
C ARG A 117 8.84 -2.57 12.28
N ALA A 118 9.27 -3.19 13.37
CA ALA A 118 10.69 -3.24 13.73
C ALA A 118 11.54 -4.02 12.72
N ALA A 119 11.01 -5.12 12.15
CA ALA A 119 11.72 -5.90 11.13
C ALA A 119 11.82 -5.15 9.80
N LEU A 120 10.75 -4.47 9.40
CA LEU A 120 10.69 -3.62 8.21
C LEU A 120 11.68 -2.46 8.31
N LEU A 121 11.71 -1.75 9.44
CA LEU A 121 12.67 -0.66 9.67
C LEU A 121 14.13 -1.11 9.66
N ARG A 122 14.43 -2.28 10.24
CA ARG A 122 15.77 -2.87 10.12
C ARG A 122 16.13 -3.21 8.68
N ALA A 123 15.16 -3.72 7.90
CA ALA A 123 15.37 -4.02 6.49
C ALA A 123 15.58 -2.75 5.65
N PHE A 124 14.94 -1.64 6.00
CA PHE A 124 15.17 -0.34 5.34
C PHE A 124 16.59 0.17 5.54
N ALA A 125 17.15 0.02 6.74
CA ALA A 125 18.51 0.43 7.05
C ALA A 125 19.59 -0.48 6.41
N ALA A 126 19.23 -1.71 6.04
CA ALA A 126 20.15 -2.71 5.51
C ALA A 126 20.15 -2.81 3.97
N GLY A 127 19.20 -2.15 3.30
CA GLY A 127 19.11 -2.10 1.85
C GLY A 127 19.70 -0.81 1.35
#